data_AF-A0A3P8AD72-F1
#
_entry.id   AF-A0A3P8AD72-F1
#
_cell.length_a   1.000
_cell.length_b   1.000
_cell.length_c   1.000
_cell.angle_alpha   90.00
_cell.angle_beta   90.00
_cell.angle_gamma   90.00
#
_symmetry.space_group_name_H-M   'P 1'
#
loop_
_entity.id
_entity.type
_entity.pdbx_description
1 polymer ?
#
loop_
_entity_poly.entity_id
_entity_poly.type
_entity_poly.pdbx_seq_one_letter_code
_entity_poly.pdbx_strand_id
1 'polypeptide(L)'
;MYGDETWRTTTNIIKNVQVFLNGCRCEILNVHWPDTISNSLPWEKINQLPDEEEIRNRRWKWIGRSLRKSPNCIMRQALTWNHEGKRKGGRPKNTLRRGIEADMKKMNSDNWKGLERISQDRVGWRMLVSGL
;
A
#
# COMPACT_ATOMS: atom_id res chain seq x y z
N MET A 1 -10.80 -3.16 1.20
CA MET A 1 -10.99 -3.17 -0.27
C MET A 1 -10.39 -4.43 -0.88
N TYR A 2 -11.00 -5.02 -1.89
CA TYR A 2 -10.46 -6.21 -2.57
C TYR A 2 -9.57 -5.76 -3.74
N GLY A 3 -8.33 -6.28 -3.83
CA GLY A 3 -7.40 -5.98 -4.92
C GLY A 3 -6.61 -4.67 -4.82
N ASP A 4 -6.71 -3.96 -3.70
CA ASP A 4 -5.98 -2.74 -3.36
C ASP A 4 -4.45 -2.92 -3.34
N GLU A 5 -3.99 -4.15 -3.10
CA GLU A 5 -2.59 -4.57 -3.11
C GLU A 5 -1.83 -4.19 -4.39
N THR A 6 -2.54 -4.19 -5.53
CA THR A 6 -1.95 -3.93 -6.87
C THR A 6 -2.24 -2.52 -7.39
N TRP A 7 -2.95 -1.69 -6.61
CA TRP A 7 -3.35 -0.36 -7.04
C TRP A 7 -2.16 0.58 -7.16
N ARG A 8 -2.29 1.55 -8.07
CA ARG A 8 -1.40 2.70 -8.10
C ARG A 8 -1.80 3.63 -6.95
N THR A 9 -1.00 3.68 -5.89
CA THR A 9 -1.14 4.68 -4.82
C THR A 9 -0.71 6.04 -5.35
N THR A 10 -1.63 6.74 -6.00
CA THR A 10 -1.48 8.16 -6.31
C THR A 10 -2.13 8.95 -5.20
N THR A 11 -1.57 10.11 -4.84
CA THR A 11 -2.13 11.00 -3.82
C THR A 11 -3.61 11.31 -4.07
N ASN A 12 -4.02 11.44 -5.34
CA ASN A 12 -5.42 11.67 -5.69
C ASN A 12 -6.33 10.46 -5.41
N ILE A 13 -5.85 9.23 -5.65
CA ILE A 13 -6.61 8.01 -5.36
C ILE A 13 -6.76 7.84 -3.85
N ILE A 14 -5.69 8.09 -3.09
CA ILE A 14 -5.71 8.05 -1.62
C ILE A 14 -6.70 9.09 -1.08
N LYS A 15 -6.65 10.33 -1.57
CA LYS A 15 -7.60 11.39 -1.18
C LYS A 15 -9.06 11.00 -1.47
N ASN A 16 -9.33 10.44 -2.65
CA ASN A 16 -10.69 10.00 -3.00
C ASN A 16 -11.18 8.85 -2.10
N VAL A 17 -10.32 7.88 -1.79
CA VAL A 17 -10.64 6.78 -0.86
C VAL A 17 -10.89 7.33 0.54
N GLN A 18 -10.08 8.27 1.01
CA GLN A 18 -10.23 8.90 2.31
C GLN A 18 -11.54 9.69 2.43
N VAL A 19 -11.91 10.45 1.39
CA VAL A 19 -13.21 11.17 1.35
C VAL A 19 -14.38 10.19 1.38
N PHE A 20 -14.30 9.10 0.61
CA PHE A 20 -15.32 8.06 0.60
C PHE A 20 -15.49 7.39 1.98
N LEU A 21 -14.38 6.97 2.59
CA LEU A 21 -14.38 6.33 3.90
C LEU A 21 -14.87 7.28 4.99
N ASN A 22 -14.52 8.56 4.92
CA ASN A 22 -15.06 9.58 5.82
C ASN A 22 -16.58 9.71 5.68
N GLY A 23 -17.11 9.67 4.45
CA GLY A 23 -18.56 9.64 4.21
C GLY A 23 -19.24 8.44 4.88
N CYS A 24 -18.72 7.23 4.65
CA CYS A 24 -19.24 6.02 5.30
C CYS A 24 -19.13 6.08 6.83
N ARG A 25 -18.08 6.69 7.37
CA ARG A 25 -17.91 6.85 8.83
C ARG A 25 -18.96 7.77 9.42
N CYS A 26 -19.25 8.90 8.79
CA CYS A 26 -20.32 9.80 9.24
C CYS A 26 -21.69 9.11 9.22
N GLU A 27 -21.96 8.29 8.20
CA GLU A 27 -23.19 7.51 8.07
C GLU A 27 -23.32 6.45 9.18
N ILE A 28 -22.27 5.68 9.46
CA ILE A 28 -22.25 4.66 10.53
C ILE A 28 -22.37 5.28 11.93
N LEU A 29 -21.73 6.43 12.15
CA LEU A 29 -21.76 7.16 13.42
C LEU A 29 -23.04 8.01 13.57
N ASN A 30 -23.95 7.96 12.59
CA ASN A 30 -25.20 8.71 12.53
C ASN A 30 -25.01 10.22 12.77
N VAL A 31 -23.92 10.77 12.25
CA VAL A 31 -23.58 12.20 12.38
C VAL A 31 -24.25 12.96 11.23
N HIS A 32 -25.06 13.97 11.57
CA HIS A 32 -25.87 14.69 10.58
C HIS A 32 -25.09 15.87 9.99
N TRP A 33 -25.21 16.08 8.68
CA TRP A 33 -24.55 17.17 7.93
C TRP A 33 -24.69 18.60 8.49
N PRO A 34 -25.77 19.00 9.21
CA PRO A 34 -25.84 20.34 9.81
C PRO A 34 -24.96 20.51 11.05
N ASP A 35 -24.45 19.43 11.66
CA ASP A 35 -23.43 19.57 12.68
C ASP A 35 -22.14 20.03 12.00
N THR A 36 -21.71 21.26 12.31
CA THR A 36 -20.43 21.79 11.85
C THR A 36 -19.32 21.06 12.60
N ILE A 37 -19.04 19.85 12.15
CA ILE A 37 -18.02 18.99 12.71
C ILE A 37 -16.68 19.64 12.33
N SER A 38 -15.96 20.16 13.31
CA SER A 38 -14.55 20.47 13.11
C SER A 38 -13.88 19.18 12.62
N ASN A 39 -13.06 19.27 11.57
CA ASN A 39 -12.39 18.11 10.95
C ASN A 39 -11.63 17.20 11.94
N SER A 40 -11.48 17.57 13.22
CA SER A 40 -10.85 16.83 14.31
C SER A 40 -11.71 15.73 14.97
N LEU A 41 -13.04 15.89 15.04
CA LEU A 41 -13.92 15.03 15.85
C LEU A 41 -13.96 13.54 15.43
N PRO A 42 -13.97 13.19 14.12
CA PRO A 42 -13.94 11.79 13.70
C PRO A 42 -12.59 11.09 13.91
N TRP A 43 -11.48 11.83 13.93
CA TRP A 43 -10.12 11.26 14.08
C TRP A 43 -9.78 10.92 15.53
N GLU A 44 -10.27 11.68 16.51
CA GLU A 44 -10.02 11.41 17.93
C GLU A 44 -10.76 10.17 18.46
N LYS A 45 -11.91 9.81 17.86
CA LYS A 45 -12.74 8.68 18.32
C LYS A 45 -12.27 7.31 17.82
N ILE A 46 -11.42 7.26 16.80
CA ILE A 46 -11.00 6.01 16.18
C ILE A 46 -9.48 6.01 16.06
N ASN A 47 -8.81 5.27 16.95
CA ASN A 47 -7.37 4.96 16.92
C ASN A 47 -6.95 4.14 15.65
N GLN A 48 -7.37 4.54 14.46
CA GLN A 48 -7.09 3.86 13.20
C GLN A 48 -5.91 4.50 12.46
N LEU A 49 -5.05 3.65 11.92
CA LEU A 49 -3.95 4.02 11.02
C LEU A 49 -4.53 4.72 9.77
N PRO A 50 -3.88 5.76 9.23
CA PRO A 50 -4.30 6.40 7.99
C PRO A 50 -4.48 5.36 6.86
N ASP A 51 -5.51 5.52 6.03
CA ASP A 51 -5.90 4.53 5.00
C ASP A 51 -4.74 4.17 4.05
N GLU A 52 -3.79 5.08 3.87
CA GLU A 52 -2.54 4.84 3.15
C GLU A 52 -1.70 3.71 3.78
N GLU A 53 -1.59 3.67 5.11
CA GLU A 53 -0.85 2.65 5.85
C GLU A 53 -1.54 1.30 5.78
N GLU A 54 -2.87 1.25 5.79
CA GLU A 54 -3.59 -0.01 5.62
C GLU A 54 -3.38 -0.60 4.22
N ILE A 55 -3.51 0.23 3.17
CA ILE A 55 -3.26 -0.17 1.78
C ILE A 55 -1.80 -0.63 1.60
N ARG A 56 -0.86 0.11 2.20
CA ARG A 56 0.57 -0.23 2.21
C ARG A 56 0.79 -1.57 2.91
N ASN A 57 0.22 -1.78 4.09
CA ASN A 57 0.38 -3.01 4.86
C ASN A 57 -0.19 -4.24 4.14
N ARG A 58 -1.30 -4.10 3.42
CA ARG A 58 -1.85 -5.16 2.56
C ARG A 58 -0.92 -5.46 1.37
N ARG A 59 -0.45 -4.43 0.68
CA ARG A 59 0.55 -4.57 -0.40
C ARG A 59 1.80 -5.31 0.07
N TRP A 60 2.34 -4.96 1.24
CA TRP A 60 3.51 -5.65 1.78
C TRP A 60 3.21 -7.08 2.20
N LYS A 61 2.05 -7.36 2.81
CA LYS A 61 1.63 -8.75 3.08
C LYS A 61 1.58 -9.58 1.80
N TRP A 62 1.08 -9.02 0.70
CA TRP A 62 1.06 -9.66 -0.62
C TRP A 62 2.47 -9.88 -1.18
N ILE A 63 3.34 -8.86 -1.17
CA ILE A 63 4.75 -8.96 -1.61
C ILE A 63 5.48 -10.06 -0.85
N GLY A 64 5.36 -10.09 0.48
CA GLY A 64 6.00 -11.11 1.31
C GLY A 64 5.47 -12.52 1.01
N ARG A 65 4.19 -12.67 0.66
CA ARG A 65 3.64 -13.96 0.21
C ARG A 65 4.23 -14.38 -1.14
N SER A 66 4.36 -13.45 -2.08
CA SER A 66 4.91 -13.69 -3.41
C SER A 66 6.41 -14.01 -3.38
N LEU A 67 7.20 -13.32 -2.55
CA LEU A 67 8.65 -13.55 -2.42
C LEU A 67 9.00 -14.90 -1.77
N ARG A 68 8.15 -15.39 -0.86
CA ARG A 68 8.31 -16.72 -0.23
C ARG A 68 8.03 -17.88 -1.18
N LYS A 69 7.43 -17.64 -2.35
CA LYS A 69 7.24 -18.69 -3.36
C LYS A 69 8.56 -19.05 -4.04
N SER A 70 8.58 -20.19 -4.71
CA SER A 70 9.75 -20.63 -5.49
C SER A 70 10.16 -19.57 -6.52
N PRO A 71 11.47 -19.45 -6.84
CA PRO A 71 11.96 -18.51 -7.85
C PRO A 71 11.36 -18.73 -9.24
N ASN A 72 10.91 -19.95 -9.53
CA ASN A 72 10.26 -20.32 -10.80
C ASN A 72 8.77 -19.92 -10.84
N CYS A 73 8.20 -19.41 -9.76
CA CYS A 73 6.80 -19.00 -9.74
C CYS A 73 6.59 -17.73 -10.58
N ILE A 74 5.63 -17.77 -11.50
CA ILE A 74 5.28 -16.66 -12.40
C ILE A 74 5.02 -15.36 -11.62
N MET A 75 4.32 -15.45 -10.47
CA MET A 75 4.04 -14.28 -9.64
C MET A 75 5.31 -13.63 -9.08
N ARG A 76 6.31 -14.43 -8.70
CA ARG A 76 7.59 -13.95 -8.18
C ARG A 76 8.44 -13.34 -9.28
N GLN A 77 8.48 -13.98 -10.44
CA GLN A 77 9.17 -13.44 -11.62
C GLN A 77 8.56 -12.11 -12.07
N ALA A 78 7.23 -12.03 -12.11
CA ALA A 78 6.50 -10.82 -12.48
C ALA A 78 6.78 -9.64 -11.54
N LEU A 79 7.03 -9.91 -10.25
CA LEU A 79 7.36 -8.88 -9.25
C LEU A 79 8.71 -8.20 -9.56
N THR A 80 9.70 -8.99 -9.96
CA THR A 80 11.08 -8.53 -10.26
C THR A 80 11.29 -8.17 -11.72
N TRP A 81 10.30 -8.43 -12.58
CA TRP A 81 10.42 -8.27 -14.02
C TRP A 81 10.59 -6.79 -14.42
N ASN A 82 11.65 -6.51 -15.17
CA ASN A 82 11.82 -5.25 -15.89
C ASN A 82 11.40 -5.48 -17.34
N HIS A 83 10.35 -4.80 -17.80
CA HIS A 83 10.02 -4.83 -19.23
C HIS A 83 11.15 -4.16 -20.02
N GLU A 84 11.93 -4.96 -20.74
CA GLU A 84 12.89 -4.47 -21.73
C GLU A 84 12.12 -3.84 -22.89
N GLY A 85 12.29 -2.53 -23.09
CA GLY A 85 11.66 -1.82 -24.20
C GLY A 85 11.46 -0.33 -23.93
N LYS A 86 11.52 0.47 -25.00
CA LYS A 86 11.21 1.91 -24.94
C LYS A 86 9.71 2.08 -24.68
N ARG A 87 9.35 2.85 -23.64
CA ARG A 87 7.95 3.20 -23.36
C ARG A 87 7.40 4.07 -24.49
N LYS A 88 6.15 3.84 -24.91
CA LYS A 88 5.42 4.77 -25.79
C LYS A 88 5.25 6.12 -25.09
N GLY A 89 5.48 7.22 -25.81
CA GLY A 89 5.23 8.58 -25.32
C GLY A 89 3.78 8.74 -24.85
N GLY A 90 3.56 9.44 -23.73
CA GLY A 90 2.23 9.65 -23.14
C GLY A 90 1.80 8.63 -22.08
N ARG A 91 2.47 7.48 -21.92
CA ARG A 91 2.13 6.53 -20.85
C ARG A 91 2.60 7.03 -19.48
N PRO A 92 1.74 7.02 -18.43
CA PRO A 92 2.14 7.39 -17.08
C PRO A 92 3.42 6.67 -16.60
N LYS A 93 4.29 7.44 -15.92
CA LYS A 93 5.61 6.98 -15.44
C LYS A 93 5.53 6.08 -14.20
N ASN A 94 4.35 5.88 -13.60
CA ASN A 94 4.13 5.13 -12.35
C ASN A 94 3.81 3.64 -12.64
N THR A 95 4.84 2.79 -12.67
CA THR A 95 4.67 1.33 -12.64
C THR A 95 4.47 0.83 -11.21
N LEU A 96 3.83 -0.34 -11.05
CA LEU A 96 3.73 -1.04 -9.75
C LEU A 96 5.11 -1.15 -9.09
N ARG A 97 6.13 -1.56 -9.87
CA ARG A 97 7.52 -1.61 -9.42
C ARG A 97 8.05 -0.30 -8.85
N ARG A 98 7.77 0.85 -9.48
CA ARG A 98 8.20 2.16 -8.98
C ARG A 98 7.46 2.57 -7.72
N GLY A 99 6.19 2.16 -7.57
CA GLY A 99 5.45 2.33 -6.32
C GLY A 99 6.10 1.54 -5.18
N ILE A 100 6.45 0.27 -5.45
CA ILE A 100 7.14 -0.58 -4.48
C ILE A 100 8.56 -0.05 -4.17
N GLU A 101 9.32 0.41 -5.16
CA GLU A 101 10.64 1.01 -4.97
C GLU A 101 10.58 2.31 -4.16
N ALA A 102 9.53 3.13 -4.33
CA ALA A 102 9.31 4.31 -3.51
C ALA A 102 8.95 3.94 -2.07
N ASP A 103 8.07 2.95 -1.88
CA ASP A 103 7.73 2.42 -0.55
C ASP A 103 8.96 1.80 0.14
N MET A 104 9.82 1.10 -0.61
CA MET A 104 11.11 0.55 -0.14
C MET A 104 12.08 1.63 0.33
N LYS A 105 12.21 2.72 -0.44
CA LYS A 105 13.06 3.87 -0.05
C LYS A 105 12.59 4.49 1.26
N LYS A 106 11.27 4.57 1.46
CA LYS A 106 10.69 5.06 2.73
C LYS A 106 11.00 4.14 3.92
N MET A 107 11.32 2.87 3.66
CA MET A 107 11.70 1.84 4.66
C MET A 107 13.20 1.69 4.87
N ASN A 108 14.01 2.56 4.25
CA ASN A 108 15.48 2.47 4.28
C ASN A 108 16.02 1.12 3.76
N SER A 109 15.28 0.44 2.86
CA SER A 109 15.66 -0.87 2.31
C SER A 109 15.78 -0.81 0.79
N ASP A 110 16.96 -0.46 0.27
CA ASP A 110 17.18 -0.27 -1.17
C ASP A 110 17.44 -1.59 -1.95
N ASN A 111 17.55 -2.73 -1.25
CA ASN A 111 17.99 -3.99 -1.84
C ASN A 111 16.89 -5.08 -1.82
N TRP A 112 16.40 -5.44 -3.02
CA TRP A 112 15.50 -6.58 -3.24
C TRP A 112 16.00 -7.91 -2.64
N LYS A 113 17.33 -8.16 -2.67
CA LYS A 113 17.91 -9.37 -2.07
C LYS A 113 17.81 -9.39 -0.53
N GLY A 114 17.97 -8.22 0.10
CA GLY A 114 17.80 -8.09 1.55
C GLY A 114 16.35 -8.31 1.94
N LEU A 115 15.43 -7.76 1.15
CA LEU A 115 14.01 -7.91 1.35
C LEU A 115 13.52 -9.36 1.14
N GLU A 116 14.12 -10.08 0.19
CA GLU A 116 13.90 -11.52 0.03
C GLU A 116 14.33 -12.30 1.28
N ARG A 117 15.51 -12.01 1.84
CA ARG A 117 15.99 -12.65 3.08
C ARG A 117 15.05 -12.40 4.26
N ILE A 118 14.63 -11.14 4.46
CA ILE A 118 13.70 -10.77 5.53
C ILE A 118 12.33 -11.42 5.31
N SER A 119 11.88 -11.57 4.05
CA SER A 119 10.59 -12.22 3.77
C SER A 119 10.53 -13.69 4.17
N GLN A 120 11.68 -14.39 4.23
CA GLN A 120 11.76 -15.77 4.70
C GLN A 120 11.62 -15.85 6.22
N ASP A 121 12.13 -14.86 6.95
CA ASP A 121 11.87 -14.70 8.37
C ASP A 121 10.46 -14.15 8.60
N ARG A 122 9.54 -15.00 9.06
CA ARG A 122 8.16 -14.60 9.32
C ARG A 122 8.03 -13.57 10.44
N VAL A 123 8.93 -13.59 11.42
CA VAL A 123 8.88 -12.68 12.57
C VAL A 123 9.45 -11.32 12.15
N GLY A 124 10.65 -11.31 11.55
CA GLY A 124 11.25 -10.11 10.97
C GLY A 124 10.36 -9.43 9.92
N TRP A 125 9.69 -10.22 9.07
CA TRP A 125 8.72 -9.67 8.11
C TRP A 125 7.51 -9.01 8.79
N ARG A 126 6.96 -9.62 9.85
CA ARG A 126 5.85 -9.01 10.60
C ARG A 126 6.28 -7.72 11.27
N MET A 127 7.46 -7.68 11.88
CA MET A 127 7.99 -6.48 12.51
C MET A 127 8.18 -5.35 11.49
N LEU A 128 8.71 -5.66 10.31
CA LEU A 128 8.88 -4.69 9.23
C LEU A 128 7.53 -4.17 8.70
N VAL A 129 6.53 -5.03 8.58
CA VAL A 129 5.19 -4.65 8.12
C VAL A 129 4.37 -3.93 9.19
N SER A 130 4.60 -4.21 10.48
CA SER A 130 3.88 -3.56 11.59
C SER A 130 4.54 -2.26 12.05
N GLY A 131 5.82 -2.05 11.73
CA GLY A 131 6.52 -0.76 11.91
C GLY A 131 6.22 0.27 10.81
N LEU A 132 5.21 -0.01 9.98
CA LEU A 132 4.68 0.79 8.88
C LEU A 132 3.26 1.21 9.13
#